data_AF-A0A368YKK1-F1
#
_entry.id   AF-A0A368YKK1-F1
#
_cell.length_a   1.000
_cell.length_b   1.000
_cell.length_c   1.000
_cell.angle_alpha   90.00
_cell.angle_beta   90.00
_cell.angle_gamma   90.00
#
_symmetry.space_group_name_H-M   'P 1'
#
loop_
_entity.id
_entity.type
_entity.pdbx_description
1 polymer ?
#
loop_
_entity_poly.entity_id
_entity_poly.type
_entity_poly.pdbx_seq_one_letter_code
_entity_poly.pdbx_strand_id
1 'polypeptide(L)'
;MRIETSMAVSTSHQKLTQEAANGLERAFLSEMLKYAGPKPSEGDFSGGVGESQFGSMLTDAYADALASRIDLGLAKKPGVKP
;
A
#
# COMPACT_ATOMS: atom_id res chain seq x y z
N MET A 1 -18.85 -28.03 -24.76
CA MET A 1 -17.65 -27.17 -24.59
C MET A 1 -18.11 -25.72 -24.48
N ARG A 2 -18.25 -25.15 -23.26
CA ARG A 2 -18.54 -23.71 -23.02
C ARG A 2 -18.57 -23.26 -21.54
N ILE A 3 -17.72 -23.82 -20.67
CA ILE A 3 -17.64 -23.39 -19.25
C ILE A 3 -16.40 -22.51 -18.97
N GLU A 4 -15.37 -22.54 -19.82
CA GLU A 4 -14.07 -21.87 -19.56
C GLU A 4 -14.14 -20.34 -19.47
N THR A 5 -15.06 -19.69 -20.19
CA THR A 5 -15.11 -18.22 -20.31
C THR A 5 -15.67 -17.53 -19.05
N SER A 6 -16.53 -18.19 -18.27
CA SER A 6 -17.19 -17.58 -17.10
C SER A 6 -16.24 -17.44 -15.90
N MET A 7 -15.37 -18.43 -15.66
CA MET A 7 -14.40 -18.38 -14.56
C MET A 7 -13.30 -17.34 -14.80
N ALA A 8 -12.81 -17.23 -16.03
CA ALA A 8 -11.74 -16.29 -16.39
C ALA A 8 -12.13 -14.81 -16.15
N VAL A 9 -13.40 -14.45 -16.40
CA VAL A 9 -13.93 -13.10 -16.16
C VAL A 9 -14.09 -12.79 -14.66
N SER A 10 -14.50 -13.76 -13.86
CA SER A 10 -14.67 -13.55 -12.41
C SER A 10 -13.32 -13.33 -11.72
N THR A 11 -12.30 -14.12 -12.07
CA THR A 11 -10.96 -14.00 -11.48
C THR A 11 -10.27 -12.67 -11.83
N SER A 12 -10.45 -12.15 -13.04
CA SER A 12 -9.86 -10.86 -13.42
C SER A 12 -10.50 -9.67 -12.68
N HIS A 13 -11.82 -9.71 -12.48
CA HIS A 13 -12.53 -8.68 -11.72
C HIS A 13 -12.11 -8.64 -10.25
N GLN A 14 -11.95 -9.83 -9.63
CA GLN A 14 -11.46 -9.96 -8.25
C GLN A 14 -10.03 -9.40 -8.08
N LYS A 15 -9.16 -9.61 -9.07
CA LYS A 15 -7.79 -9.05 -9.06
C LYS A 15 -7.81 -7.53 -9.15
N LEU A 16 -8.61 -6.96 -10.05
CA LEU A 16 -8.76 -5.50 -10.20
C LEU A 16 -9.27 -4.85 -8.90
N THR A 17 -10.23 -5.49 -8.22
CA THR A 17 -10.73 -4.98 -6.94
C THR A 17 -9.70 -5.05 -5.83
N GLN A 18 -8.89 -6.11 -5.80
CA GLN A 18 -7.80 -6.24 -4.82
C GLN A 18 -6.68 -5.23 -5.07
N GLU A 19 -6.34 -4.98 -6.34
CA GLU A 19 -5.30 -4.02 -6.71
C GLU A 19 -5.73 -2.58 -6.40
N ALA A 20 -7.00 -2.24 -6.67
CA ALA A 20 -7.58 -0.96 -6.26
C ALA A 20 -7.61 -0.82 -4.73
N ALA A 21 -7.89 -1.91 -4.00
CA ALA A 21 -7.86 -1.92 -2.54
C ALA A 21 -6.47 -1.64 -1.98
N ASN A 22 -5.47 -2.37 -2.46
CA ASN A 22 -4.08 -2.18 -2.06
C ASN A 22 -3.61 -0.77 -2.42
N GLY A 23 -4.02 -0.21 -3.55
CA GLY A 23 -3.72 1.16 -3.95
C GLY A 23 -4.29 2.21 -3.00
N LEU A 24 -5.53 2.02 -2.52
CA LEU A 24 -6.16 2.91 -1.54
C LEU A 24 -5.44 2.83 -0.18
N GLU A 25 -5.11 1.63 0.27
CA GLU A 25 -4.40 1.41 1.53
C GLU A 25 -2.97 1.97 1.50
N ARG A 26 -2.26 1.77 0.38
CA ARG A 26 -0.96 2.39 0.14
C ARG A 26 -1.04 3.92 0.22
N ALA A 27 -2.01 4.54 -0.45
CA ALA A 27 -2.16 6.00 -0.44
C ALA A 27 -2.43 6.51 0.98
N PHE A 28 -3.30 5.83 1.72
CA PHE A 28 -3.56 6.15 3.12
C PHE A 28 -2.30 6.01 3.99
N LEU A 29 -1.59 4.89 3.87
CA LEU A 29 -0.36 4.64 4.62
C LEU A 29 0.74 5.66 4.31
N SER A 30 0.91 6.07 3.04
CA SER A 30 1.87 7.12 2.67
C SER A 30 1.61 8.41 3.42
N GLU A 31 0.34 8.85 3.55
CA GLU A 31 0.00 10.02 4.36
C GLU A 31 0.23 9.82 5.86
N MET A 32 -0.14 8.66 6.40
CA MET A 32 0.06 8.38 7.83
C MET A 32 1.54 8.34 8.21
N LEU A 33 2.38 7.78 7.33
CA LEU A 33 3.82 7.64 7.56
C LEU A 33 4.56 8.99 7.53
N LYS A 34 4.03 10.04 6.91
CA LYS A 34 4.60 11.39 7.04
C LYS A 34 4.62 11.88 8.50
N TYR A 35 3.72 11.38 9.33
CA TYR A 35 3.59 11.76 10.74
C TYR A 35 4.09 10.69 11.71
N ALA A 36 3.82 9.42 11.39
CA ALA A 36 4.12 8.27 12.25
C ALA A 36 5.32 7.43 11.80
N GLY A 37 5.86 7.71 10.61
CA GLY A 37 6.97 6.96 10.02
C GLY A 37 8.34 7.32 10.59
N PRO A 38 9.39 6.64 10.11
CA PRO A 38 10.76 6.91 10.51
C PRO A 38 11.13 8.37 10.24
N LYS A 39 11.71 9.03 11.25
CA LYS A 39 12.23 10.39 11.09
C LYS A 39 13.63 10.36 10.50
N PRO A 40 14.08 11.45 9.86
CA PRO A 40 15.45 11.59 9.40
C PRO A 40 16.42 11.23 10.52
N SER A 41 17.45 10.45 10.17
CA SER A 41 18.48 10.06 11.14
C SER A 41 19.40 11.25 11.41
N GLU A 42 19.81 11.43 12.67
CA GLU A 42 20.74 12.48 13.06
C GLU A 42 22.13 11.88 13.39
N GLY A 43 23.19 12.67 13.16
CA GLY A 43 24.57 12.32 13.53
C GLY A 43 25.38 11.63 12.42
N ASP A 44 26.53 11.08 12.82
CA ASP A 44 27.58 10.58 11.91
C ASP A 44 27.16 9.36 11.05
N PHE A 45 26.07 8.69 11.42
CA PHE A 45 25.49 7.55 10.69
C PHE A 45 24.21 7.91 9.91
N SER A 46 23.94 9.20 9.70
CA SER A 46 22.82 9.65 8.86
C SER A 46 23.14 9.54 7.37
N GLY A 47 22.11 9.70 6.52
CA GLY A 47 22.26 9.85 5.07
C GLY A 47 22.74 11.25 4.64
N GLY A 48 23.08 12.12 5.60
CA GLY A 48 23.60 13.46 5.37
C GLY A 48 22.60 14.41 4.71
N VAL A 49 23.11 15.48 4.10
CA VAL A 49 22.30 16.56 3.49
C VAL A 49 21.33 16.03 2.43
N GLY A 50 21.69 14.93 1.74
CA GLY A 50 20.88 14.33 0.69
C GLY A 50 19.68 13.51 1.18
N GLU A 51 19.69 13.00 2.42
CA GLU A 51 18.65 12.10 2.94
C GLU A 51 17.24 12.72 2.84
N SER A 52 17.14 14.01 3.18
CA SER A 52 15.88 14.77 3.15
C SER A 52 15.21 14.77 1.77
N GLN A 53 16.00 14.74 0.69
CA GLN A 53 15.50 14.79 -0.68
C GLN A 53 14.85 13.47 -1.13
N PHE A 54 15.19 12.36 -0.46
CA PHE A 54 14.67 11.02 -0.75
C PHE A 54 13.66 10.52 0.29
N GLY A 55 13.34 11.31 1.32
CA GLY A 55 12.43 10.91 2.40
C GLY A 55 11.04 10.50 1.92
N SER A 56 10.49 11.16 0.90
CA SER A 56 9.20 10.79 0.30
C SER A 56 9.26 9.43 -0.39
N MET A 57 10.35 9.12 -1.10
CA MET A 57 10.53 7.82 -1.76
C MET A 57 10.62 6.68 -0.74
N LEU A 58 11.31 6.90 0.38
CA LEU A 58 11.35 5.94 1.49
C LEU A 58 9.95 5.74 2.09
N THR A 59 9.21 6.83 2.30
CA THR A 59 7.85 6.79 2.82
C THR A 59 6.93 5.96 1.91
N ASP A 60 6.98 6.19 0.60
CA ASP A 60 6.19 5.44 -0.38
C ASP A 60 6.58 3.96 -0.41
N ALA A 61 7.88 3.65 -0.34
CA ALA A 61 8.36 2.26 -0.28
C ALA A 61 7.88 1.53 0.96
N TYR A 62 7.86 2.19 2.12
CA TYR A 62 7.26 1.64 3.34
C TYR A 62 5.76 1.43 3.20
N ALA A 63 5.03 2.42 2.65
CA ALA A 63 3.60 2.31 2.41
C ALA A 63 3.25 1.12 1.51
N ASP A 64 4.02 0.91 0.44
CA ASP A 64 3.90 -0.25 -0.46
C ASP A 64 4.16 -1.58 0.26
N ALA A 65 5.25 -1.64 1.04
CA ALA A 65 5.61 -2.84 1.78
C ALA A 65 4.59 -3.21 2.86
N LEU A 66 3.92 -2.22 3.45
CA LEU A 66 2.88 -2.39 4.46
C LEU A 66 1.53 -2.76 3.84
N ALA A 67 1.08 -2.06 2.79
CA ALA A 67 -0.18 -2.34 2.11
C ALA A 67 -0.21 -3.75 1.48
N SER A 68 0.95 -4.30 1.12
CA SER A 68 1.06 -5.68 0.63
C SER A 68 0.99 -6.75 1.74
N ARG A 69 1.13 -6.37 3.02
CA ARG A 69 1.22 -7.29 4.17
C ARG A 69 0.11 -7.12 5.19
N ILE A 70 -0.50 -5.94 5.25
CA ILE A 70 -1.53 -5.57 6.22
C ILE A 70 -2.80 -5.24 5.44
N ASP A 71 -3.91 -5.85 5.84
CA ASP A 71 -5.24 -5.50 5.35
C ASP A 71 -5.87 -4.52 6.34
N LEU A 72 -5.97 -3.25 5.94
CA LEU A 72 -6.64 -2.21 6.73
C LEU A 72 -8.16 -2.22 6.54
N GLY A 73 -8.65 -2.98 5.57
CA GLY A 73 -10.07 -3.10 5.24
C GLY A 73 -10.66 -1.84 4.61
N LEU A 74 -9.83 -0.92 4.08
CA LEU A 74 -10.32 0.37 3.57
C LEU A 74 -11.15 0.24 2.29
N ALA A 75 -10.94 -0.85 1.55
CA ALA A 75 -11.73 -1.17 0.36
C ALA A 75 -12.93 -2.08 0.64
N LYS A 76 -13.06 -2.59 1.86
CA LYS A 76 -14.22 -3.40 2.23
C LYS A 76 -15.41 -2.49 2.49
N LYS A 77 -16.59 -2.96 2.10
CA LYS A 77 -17.83 -2.29 2.47
C LYS A 77 -17.97 -2.33 4.01
N PRO A 78 -18.22 -1.18 4.67
CA PRO A 78 -18.42 -1.14 6.11
C PRO A 78 -19.53 -2.11 6.52
N GLY A 79 -19.25 -2.98 7.50
CA GLY A 79 -20.24 -3.94 8.05
C GLY A 79 -20.21 -5.35 7.49
N VAL A 80 -19.29 -5.68 6.56
CA VAL A 80 -19.06 -7.07 6.13
C VAL A 80 -17.96 -7.68 7.01
N LYS A 81 -18.32 -8.64 7.88
CA LYS A 81 -17.34 -9.42 8.65
C LYS A 81 -16.56 -10.36 7.70
N PRO A 82 -15.31 -10.73 8.05
CA PRO A 82 -14.52 -11.66 7.24
C PRO A 82 -15.19 -13.03 7.12
#